data_AF-A0A6G3PI06-F1
#
_entry.id   AF-A0A6G3PI06-F1
#
_cell.length_a   1.000
_cell.length_b   1.000
_cell.length_c   1.000
_cell.angle_alpha   90.00
_cell.angle_beta   90.00
_cell.angle_gamma   90.00
#
_symmetry.space_group_name_H-M   'P 1'
#
loop_
_entity.id
_entity.type
_entity.pdbx_description
1 polymer ?
#
loop_
_entity_poly.entity_id
_entity_poly.type
_entity_poly.pdbx_seq_one_letter_code
_entity_poly.pdbx_strand_id
1 'polypeptide(L)'
;LTEAAARALGLPAGIAVAAGTGDNMSAAVGLGLGGDGLLDHPVLSLGTSGTVFAASRTRPTSTALNGFAAADGTYLPLACTLNCTLAVDKVAELLGLDREDAAPGGEAVLLPYLDGERTPDLPTAAGLLTGLRHDTTRQQLLGAAYEGAAVTVLRALDALLSACGLDPGAPEVA
;
A
#
# COMPACT_ATOMS: atom_id res chain seq x y z
N LEU A 1 -33.96 2.22 -6.53
CA LEU A 1 -34.23 1.32 -5.38
C LEU A 1 -35.62 0.69 -5.56
N THR A 2 -35.78 -0.64 -5.45
CA THR A 2 -37.10 -1.28 -5.55
C THR A 2 -37.99 -0.89 -4.37
N GLU A 3 -39.32 -0.95 -4.52
CA GLU A 3 -40.24 -0.61 -3.42
C GLU A 3 -40.07 -1.49 -2.18
N ALA A 4 -39.80 -2.78 -2.38
CA ALA A 4 -39.58 -3.72 -1.28
C ALA A 4 -38.33 -3.34 -0.47
N ALA A 5 -37.22 -3.01 -1.15
CA ALA A 5 -35.99 -2.57 -0.49
C ALA A 5 -36.16 -1.20 0.20
N ALA A 6 -36.89 -0.28 -0.42
CA ALA A 6 -37.22 1.03 0.14
C ALA A 6 -37.95 0.91 1.50
N ARG A 7 -38.99 0.06 1.56
CA ARG A 7 -39.72 -0.21 2.82
C ARG A 7 -38.83 -0.83 3.89
N ALA A 8 -37.99 -1.81 3.53
CA ALA A 8 -37.11 -2.49 4.46
C ALA A 8 -36.04 -1.55 5.08
N LEU A 9 -35.53 -0.60 4.29
CA LEU A 9 -34.47 0.32 4.70
C LEU A 9 -34.99 1.65 5.28
N GLY A 10 -36.30 1.91 5.22
CA GLY A 10 -36.87 3.20 5.62
C GLY A 10 -36.48 4.36 4.69
N LEU A 11 -36.15 4.06 3.43
CA LEU A 11 -35.72 5.04 2.43
C LEU A 11 -36.83 5.30 1.40
N PRO A 12 -36.89 6.50 0.79
CA PRO A 12 -37.81 6.76 -0.31
C PRO A 12 -37.66 5.78 -1.49
N ALA A 13 -38.80 5.29 -1.99
CA ALA A 13 -38.83 4.47 -3.20
C ALA A 13 -38.36 5.28 -4.42
N GLY A 14 -37.72 4.60 -5.38
CA GLY A 14 -37.20 5.27 -6.58
C GLY A 14 -35.89 6.04 -6.39
N ILE A 15 -35.31 6.11 -5.17
CA ILE A 15 -33.97 6.67 -4.97
C ILE A 15 -32.97 6.00 -5.91
N ALA A 16 -32.16 6.84 -6.57
CA ALA A 16 -31.07 6.39 -7.42
C ALA A 16 -30.02 5.66 -6.57
N VAL A 17 -29.60 4.48 -7.05
CA VAL A 17 -28.53 3.69 -6.44
C VAL A 17 -27.42 3.61 -7.46
N ALA A 18 -26.26 4.20 -7.13
CA ALA A 18 -25.08 4.09 -7.98
C ALA A 18 -24.57 2.64 -8.00
N ALA A 19 -23.93 2.23 -9.09
CA ALA A 19 -23.27 0.92 -9.16
C ALA A 19 -22.16 0.76 -8.12
N GLY A 20 -21.59 1.88 -7.65
CA GLY A 20 -20.43 1.89 -6.77
C GLY A 20 -19.14 1.57 -7.53
N THR A 21 -18.06 1.40 -6.79
CA THR A 21 -16.76 0.95 -7.30
C THR A 21 -16.00 0.22 -6.19
N GLY A 22 -14.83 -0.34 -6.49
CA GLY A 22 -13.96 -0.96 -5.48
C GLY A 22 -13.53 0.02 -4.39
N ASP A 23 -13.01 -0.47 -3.28
CA ASP A 23 -12.57 0.34 -2.13
C ASP A 23 -11.47 1.34 -2.51
N ASN A 24 -10.41 0.89 -3.19
CA ASN A 24 -9.28 1.72 -3.60
C ASN A 24 -9.68 2.74 -4.68
N MET A 25 -10.59 2.37 -5.59
CA MET A 25 -11.15 3.30 -6.58
C MET A 25 -12.06 4.33 -5.91
N SER A 26 -12.82 3.92 -4.90
CA SER A 26 -13.66 4.84 -4.12
C SER A 26 -12.78 5.81 -3.35
N ALA A 27 -11.67 5.35 -2.79
CA ALA A 27 -10.67 6.20 -2.15
C ALA A 27 -10.03 7.17 -3.15
N ALA A 28 -9.66 6.70 -4.35
CA ALA A 28 -9.14 7.55 -5.43
C ALA A 28 -10.12 8.67 -5.80
N VAL A 29 -11.41 8.36 -5.96
CA VAL A 29 -12.46 9.35 -6.20
C VAL A 29 -12.59 10.32 -5.03
N GLY A 30 -12.60 9.82 -3.79
CA GLY A 30 -12.68 10.66 -2.58
C GLY A 30 -11.48 11.60 -2.41
N LEU A 31 -10.31 11.22 -2.92
CA LEU A 31 -9.09 12.03 -2.93
C LEU A 31 -8.97 12.92 -4.18
N GLY A 32 -9.91 12.82 -5.14
CA GLY A 32 -9.89 13.59 -6.37
C GLY A 32 -8.82 13.17 -7.38
N LEU A 33 -8.30 11.94 -7.28
CA LEU A 33 -7.32 11.43 -8.25
C LEU A 33 -7.89 11.39 -9.66
N GLY A 34 -7.06 11.70 -10.65
CA GLY A 34 -7.47 11.76 -12.07
C GLY A 34 -8.03 13.13 -12.50
N GLY A 35 -8.28 14.04 -11.55
CA GLY A 35 -8.58 15.45 -11.80
C GLY A 35 -7.34 16.31 -12.08
N ASP A 36 -7.54 17.61 -12.31
CA ASP A 36 -6.47 18.56 -12.64
C ASP A 36 -5.37 18.57 -11.57
N GLY A 37 -4.16 18.16 -11.98
CA GLY A 37 -2.97 18.12 -11.12
C GLY A 37 -2.81 16.86 -10.26
N LEU A 38 -3.78 15.93 -10.29
CA LEU A 38 -3.73 14.67 -9.52
C LEU A 38 -3.79 13.41 -10.39
N LEU A 39 -3.63 13.56 -11.71
CA LEU A 39 -3.37 12.43 -12.60
C LEU A 39 -1.96 11.90 -12.35
N ASP A 40 -1.82 10.57 -12.29
CA ASP A 40 -0.57 9.85 -12.00
C ASP A 40 0.05 10.18 -10.61
N HIS A 41 -0.66 10.94 -9.77
CA HIS A 41 -0.23 11.25 -8.40
C HIS A 41 -0.43 10.02 -7.51
N PRO A 42 0.63 9.52 -6.85
CA PRO A 42 0.54 8.33 -6.01
C PRO A 42 -0.18 8.65 -4.70
N VAL A 43 -0.87 7.64 -4.18
CA VAL A 43 -1.42 7.61 -2.83
C VAL A 43 -0.88 6.37 -2.15
N LEU A 44 -0.41 6.55 -0.92
CA LEU A 44 0.04 5.47 -0.05
C LEU A 44 -0.99 5.30 1.07
N SER A 45 -1.58 4.11 1.16
CA SER A 45 -2.42 3.72 2.28
C SER A 45 -1.63 2.77 3.18
N LEU A 46 -1.35 3.21 4.41
CA LEU A 46 -0.54 2.47 5.38
C LEU A 46 -1.43 1.85 6.46
N GLY A 47 -1.99 0.68 6.16
CA GLY A 47 -2.74 -0.11 7.12
C GLY A 47 -1.99 -1.38 7.53
N THR A 48 -2.74 -2.37 8.01
CA THR A 48 -2.24 -3.74 8.28
C THR A 48 -1.39 -4.24 7.10
N SER A 49 -1.93 -4.12 5.89
CA SER A 49 -1.23 -4.18 4.61
C SER A 49 -1.04 -2.77 4.04
N GLY A 50 -0.07 -2.61 3.14
CA GLY A 50 0.14 -1.37 2.40
C GLY A 50 -0.50 -1.42 1.01
N THR A 51 -1.04 -0.31 0.54
CA THR A 51 -1.36 -0.13 -0.89
C THR A 51 -0.74 1.14 -1.43
N VAL A 52 -0.27 1.07 -2.68
CA VAL A 52 0.25 2.22 -3.43
C VAL A 52 -0.48 2.25 -4.76
N PHE A 53 -1.23 3.32 -5.02
CA PHE A 53 -2.04 3.42 -6.23
C PHE A 53 -2.12 4.85 -6.75
N ALA A 54 -2.44 5.00 -8.03
CA ALA A 54 -2.71 6.28 -8.67
C ALA A 54 -3.88 6.13 -9.65
N ALA A 55 -4.48 7.24 -10.08
CA ALA A 55 -5.33 7.23 -11.26
C ALA A 55 -4.47 7.54 -12.49
N SER A 56 -4.51 6.67 -13.50
CA SER A 56 -3.70 6.80 -14.71
C SER A 56 -4.53 6.60 -15.97
N ARG A 57 -4.16 7.26 -17.08
CA ARG A 57 -4.82 7.06 -18.38
C ARG A 57 -4.40 5.74 -19.05
N THR A 58 -3.28 5.18 -18.61
CA THR A 58 -2.71 3.97 -19.19
C THR A 58 -2.83 2.82 -18.21
N ARG A 59 -3.32 1.68 -18.69
CA ARG A 59 -3.32 0.47 -17.89
C ARG A 59 -1.88 -0.02 -17.71
N PRO A 60 -1.43 -0.34 -16.48
CA PRO A 60 -0.07 -0.83 -16.27
C PRO A 60 0.13 -2.15 -17.03
N THR A 61 1.30 -2.30 -17.65
CA THR A 61 1.72 -3.54 -18.33
C THR A 61 2.54 -4.46 -17.42
N SER A 62 3.03 -3.93 -16.30
CA SER A 62 3.79 -4.68 -15.30
C SER A 62 2.92 -5.72 -14.62
N THR A 63 3.42 -6.96 -14.53
CA THR A 63 2.76 -8.04 -13.77
C THR A 63 2.85 -7.83 -12.25
N ALA A 64 3.71 -6.93 -11.78
CA ALA A 64 3.84 -6.59 -10.37
C ALA A 64 2.71 -5.67 -9.86
N LEU A 65 1.92 -5.10 -10.77
CA LEU A 65 0.84 -4.17 -10.46
C LEU A 65 -0.49 -4.74 -10.94
N ASN A 66 -1.54 -4.49 -10.15
CA ASN A 66 -2.91 -4.69 -10.61
C ASN A 66 -3.32 -3.48 -11.45
N GLY A 67 -3.92 -3.71 -12.61
CA GLY A 67 -4.41 -2.65 -13.50
C GLY A 67 -5.93 -2.68 -13.61
N PHE A 68 -6.61 -2.08 -12.63
CA PHE A 68 -8.06 -2.07 -12.59
C PHE A 68 -8.66 -0.93 -13.42
N ALA A 69 -9.92 -1.05 -13.85
CA ALA A 69 -10.66 0.04 -14.46
C ALA A 69 -11.32 0.92 -13.39
N ALA A 70 -11.29 2.24 -13.58
CA ALA A 70 -12.00 3.21 -12.75
C ALA A 70 -13.34 3.63 -13.40
N ALA A 71 -14.22 4.22 -12.60
CA ALA A 71 -15.58 4.59 -13.04
C ALA A 71 -15.61 5.82 -13.97
N ASP A 72 -14.51 6.56 -14.06
CA ASP A 72 -14.33 7.77 -14.87
C ASP A 72 -13.61 7.50 -16.21
N GLY A 73 -13.36 6.22 -16.53
CA GLY A 73 -12.64 5.82 -17.74
C GLY A 73 -11.11 5.81 -17.60
N THR A 74 -10.57 6.16 -16.44
CA THR A 74 -9.15 5.95 -16.12
C THR A 74 -8.90 4.50 -15.66
N TYR A 75 -7.64 4.19 -15.40
CA TYR A 75 -7.19 2.96 -14.75
C TYR A 75 -6.63 3.27 -13.38
N LEU A 76 -6.68 2.28 -12.49
CA LEU A 76 -6.07 2.31 -11.17
C LEU A 76 -4.92 1.29 -11.13
N PRO A 77 -3.70 1.65 -11.56
CA PRO A 77 -2.52 0.87 -11.22
C PRO A 77 -2.37 0.80 -9.70
N LEU A 78 -2.18 -0.40 -9.17
CA LEU A 78 -2.14 -0.64 -7.73
C LEU A 78 -1.13 -1.72 -7.37
N ALA A 79 -0.17 -1.35 -6.51
CA ALA A 79 0.68 -2.27 -5.77
C ALA A 79 0.08 -2.54 -4.39
N CYS A 80 0.30 -3.76 -3.88
CA CYS A 80 -0.13 -4.15 -2.55
C CYS A 80 1.01 -4.87 -1.84
N THR A 81 1.32 -4.42 -0.63
CA THR A 81 2.28 -5.07 0.26
C THR A 81 1.51 -5.75 1.39
N LEU A 82 1.73 -7.05 1.60
CA LEU A 82 1.15 -7.81 2.71
C LEU A 82 1.74 -7.34 4.03
N ASN A 83 3.04 -7.07 4.05
CA ASN A 83 3.80 -6.83 5.27
C ASN A 83 4.05 -5.33 5.47
N CYS A 84 3.01 -4.61 5.90
CA CYS A 84 3.12 -3.20 6.30
C CYS A 84 3.12 -3.09 7.82
N THR A 85 2.15 -2.41 8.44
CA THR A 85 2.16 -2.23 9.90
C THR A 85 2.01 -3.54 10.66
N LEU A 86 1.36 -4.55 10.08
CA LEU A 86 1.18 -5.87 10.71
C LEU A 86 2.51 -6.54 11.03
N ALA A 87 3.49 -6.46 10.13
CA ALA A 87 4.77 -7.10 10.36
C ALA A 87 5.59 -6.37 11.43
N VAL A 88 5.49 -5.04 11.48
CA VAL A 88 6.07 -4.23 12.55
C VAL A 88 5.45 -4.59 13.91
N ASP A 89 4.12 -4.70 13.97
CA ASP A 89 3.41 -5.14 15.18
C ASP A 89 3.88 -6.51 15.64
N LYS A 90 4.05 -7.43 14.69
CA LYS A 90 4.51 -8.78 15.03
C LYS A 90 5.93 -8.77 15.58
N VAL A 91 6.82 -7.94 15.05
CA VAL A 91 8.18 -7.78 15.58
C VAL A 91 8.18 -7.14 16.95
N ALA A 92 7.36 -6.10 17.17
CA ALA A 92 7.20 -5.47 18.49
C ALA A 92 6.73 -6.50 19.54
N GLU A 93 5.73 -7.31 19.20
CA GLU A 93 5.23 -8.41 20.03
C GLU A 93 6.34 -9.42 20.38
N LEU A 94 7.10 -9.88 19.37
CA LEU A 94 8.19 -10.85 19.57
C LEU A 94 9.31 -10.32 20.47
N LEU A 95 9.54 -9.01 20.49
CA LEU A 95 10.60 -8.36 21.26
C LEU A 95 10.12 -7.85 22.63
N GLY A 96 8.82 -7.93 22.91
CA GLY A 96 8.20 -7.35 24.11
C GLY A 96 8.43 -5.84 24.19
N LEU A 97 8.12 -5.14 23.10
CA LEU A 97 8.26 -3.70 22.92
C LEU A 97 6.92 -3.09 22.48
N ASP A 98 6.75 -1.80 22.77
CA ASP A 98 5.74 -0.96 22.14
C ASP A 98 6.31 -0.35 20.85
N ARG A 99 5.44 0.14 19.95
CA ARG A 99 5.84 0.71 18.64
C ARG A 99 6.83 1.87 18.80
N GLU A 100 6.61 2.67 19.83
CA GLU A 100 7.33 3.89 20.15
C GLU A 100 8.74 3.63 20.69
N ASP A 101 9.06 2.38 21.06
CA ASP A 101 10.38 2.00 21.52
C ASP A 101 11.41 1.89 20.37
N ALA A 102 10.97 2.02 19.12
CA ALA A 102 11.83 1.87 17.95
C ALA A 102 13.02 2.86 17.96
N ALA A 103 14.20 2.36 17.66
CA ALA A 103 15.41 3.15 17.40
C ALA A 103 15.96 2.80 16.00
N PRO A 104 16.65 3.71 15.29
CA PRO A 104 17.18 3.44 13.96
C PRO A 104 17.95 2.11 13.88
N GLY A 105 17.70 1.31 12.84
CA GLY A 105 18.18 -0.07 12.74
C GLY A 105 19.71 -0.22 12.73
N GLY A 106 20.42 0.83 12.31
CA GLY A 106 21.88 0.83 12.22
C GLY A 106 22.37 -0.18 11.18
N GLU A 107 23.17 -1.16 11.60
CA GLU A 107 23.60 -2.25 10.71
C GLU A 107 22.55 -3.36 10.55
N ALA A 108 21.55 -3.44 11.44
CA ALA A 108 20.54 -4.48 11.37
C ALA A 108 19.54 -4.18 10.24
N VAL A 109 19.29 -5.18 9.41
CA VAL A 109 18.32 -5.09 8.30
C VAL A 109 17.28 -6.19 8.48
N LEU A 110 16.01 -5.81 8.49
CA LEU A 110 14.88 -6.73 8.48
C LEU A 110 14.10 -6.61 7.17
N LEU A 111 13.97 -7.71 6.43
CA LEU A 111 12.95 -7.85 5.40
C LEU A 111 11.71 -8.47 6.04
N PRO A 112 10.60 -7.74 6.17
CA PRO A 112 9.48 -8.16 7.01
C PRO A 112 8.52 -9.12 6.30
N TYR A 113 8.95 -9.95 5.35
CA TYR A 113 8.09 -10.82 4.53
C TYR A 113 7.57 -12.06 5.29
N LEU A 114 6.87 -11.84 6.40
CA LEU A 114 6.44 -12.90 7.33
C LEU A 114 5.37 -13.82 6.71
N ASP A 115 4.57 -13.29 5.78
CA ASP A 115 3.50 -14.03 5.08
C ASP A 115 3.82 -14.27 3.58
N GLY A 116 5.10 -14.23 3.19
CA GLY A 116 5.48 -13.99 1.80
C GLY A 116 5.14 -12.55 1.38
N GLU A 117 5.23 -12.21 0.10
CA GLU A 117 4.92 -10.85 -0.38
C GLU A 117 4.26 -10.85 -1.78
N ARG A 118 3.41 -9.85 -2.03
CA ARG A 118 2.72 -9.62 -3.32
C ARG A 118 3.49 -8.65 -4.21
N THR A 119 3.89 -7.51 -3.66
CA THR A 119 4.73 -6.53 -4.37
C THR A 119 5.95 -6.23 -3.51
N PRO A 120 7.16 -6.71 -3.87
CA PRO A 120 7.48 -7.55 -5.03
C PRO A 120 6.86 -8.96 -4.97
N ASP A 121 6.71 -9.63 -6.12
CA ASP A 121 6.11 -10.96 -6.24
C ASP A 121 7.03 -12.04 -5.66
N LEU A 122 6.93 -12.23 -4.34
CA LEU A 122 7.74 -13.15 -3.55
C LEU A 122 6.83 -13.98 -2.63
N PRO A 123 5.90 -14.79 -3.17
CA PRO A 123 4.83 -15.42 -2.40
C PRO A 123 5.34 -16.49 -1.42
N THR A 124 6.57 -16.96 -1.59
CA THR A 124 7.21 -17.97 -0.75
C THR A 124 8.33 -17.40 0.12
N ALA A 125 8.53 -16.08 0.13
CA ALA A 125 9.52 -15.46 1.00
C ALA A 125 9.16 -15.64 2.48
N ALA A 126 10.17 -15.56 3.32
CA ALA A 126 10.05 -15.52 4.77
C ALA A 126 10.85 -14.33 5.29
N GLY A 127 10.54 -13.89 6.51
CA GLY A 127 11.27 -12.81 7.17
C GLY A 127 12.78 -13.09 7.22
N LEU A 128 13.59 -12.08 6.92
CA LEU A 128 15.05 -12.16 6.96
C LEU A 128 15.61 -11.07 7.85
N LEU A 129 16.34 -11.47 8.89
CA LEU A 129 17.12 -10.57 9.74
C LEU A 129 18.61 -10.79 9.50
N THR A 130 19.34 -9.72 9.18
CA THR A 130 20.79 -9.76 8.97
C THR A 130 21.46 -8.55 9.60
N GLY A 131 22.80 -8.56 9.65
CA GLY A 131 23.59 -7.44 10.16
C GLY A 131 23.71 -7.36 11.68
N LEU A 132 23.33 -8.42 12.40
CA LEU A 132 23.44 -8.46 13.86
C LEU A 132 24.89 -8.36 14.35
N ARG A 133 25.07 -7.59 15.42
CA ARG A 133 26.33 -7.41 16.17
C ARG A 133 26.06 -7.62 17.66
N HIS A 134 27.12 -7.73 18.46
CA HIS A 134 27.00 -7.93 19.90
C HIS A 134 26.30 -6.77 20.63
N ASP A 135 26.35 -5.57 20.06
CA ASP A 135 25.74 -4.35 20.58
C ASP A 135 24.37 -4.04 19.94
N THR A 136 23.85 -4.89 19.04
CA THR A 136 22.51 -4.71 18.49
C THR A 136 21.45 -4.84 19.58
N THR A 137 20.64 -3.80 19.74
CA THR A 137 19.56 -3.75 20.74
C THR A 137 18.22 -4.18 20.15
N ARG A 138 17.29 -4.62 21.01
CA ARG A 138 15.92 -4.96 20.58
C ARG A 138 15.18 -3.77 19.94
N GLN A 139 15.44 -2.54 20.39
CA GLN A 139 14.88 -1.31 19.83
C GLN A 139 15.35 -1.07 18.39
N GLN A 140 16.62 -1.37 18.09
CA GLN A 140 17.14 -1.32 16.72
C GLN A 140 16.53 -2.39 15.83
N LEU A 141 16.24 -3.58 16.36
CA LEU A 141 15.52 -4.61 15.59
C LEU A 141 14.11 -4.16 15.22
N LEU A 142 13.41 -3.47 16.13
CA LEU A 142 12.10 -2.89 15.85
C LEU A 142 12.21 -1.75 14.81
N GLY A 143 13.21 -0.88 14.91
CA GLY A 143 13.45 0.15 13.88
C GLY A 143 13.80 -0.43 12.52
N ALA A 144 14.61 -1.50 12.47
CA ALA A 144 14.89 -2.23 11.24
C ALA A 144 13.61 -2.82 10.61
N ALA A 145 12.61 -3.19 11.41
CA ALA A 145 11.30 -3.62 10.91
C ALA A 145 10.52 -2.48 10.26
N TYR A 146 10.51 -1.29 10.89
CA TYR A 146 9.93 -0.09 10.31
C TYR A 146 10.62 0.30 9.00
N GLU A 147 11.95 0.33 8.99
CA GLU A 147 12.77 0.64 7.81
C GLU A 147 12.51 -0.38 6.69
N GLY A 148 12.46 -1.67 7.02
CA GLY A 148 12.12 -2.73 6.08
C GLY A 148 10.75 -2.55 5.42
N ALA A 149 9.71 -2.30 6.23
CA ALA A 149 8.36 -2.07 5.73
C ALA A 149 8.29 -0.80 4.86
N ALA A 150 8.97 0.27 5.27
CA ALA A 150 9.05 1.51 4.50
C ALA A 150 9.74 1.29 3.14
N VAL A 151 10.86 0.56 3.12
CA VAL A 151 11.55 0.21 1.86
C VAL A 151 10.66 -0.61 0.94
N THR A 152 9.90 -1.58 1.46
CA THR A 152 8.96 -2.36 0.64
C THR A 152 7.89 -1.46 0.01
N VAL A 153 7.32 -0.52 0.76
CA VAL A 153 6.35 0.45 0.25
C VAL A 153 6.98 1.40 -0.78
N LEU A 154 8.20 1.90 -0.53
CA LEU A 154 8.91 2.76 -1.48
C LEU A 154 9.24 2.03 -2.79
N ARG A 155 9.58 0.73 -2.73
CA ARG A 155 9.77 -0.09 -3.94
C ARG A 155 8.47 -0.28 -4.71
N ALA A 156 7.35 -0.45 -4.02
CA ALA A 156 6.03 -0.49 -4.64
C ALA A 156 5.66 0.85 -5.30
N LEU A 157 6.04 1.97 -4.67
CA LEU A 157 5.91 3.32 -5.23
C LEU A 157 6.74 3.50 -6.51
N ASP A 158 8.03 3.15 -6.49
CA ASP A 158 8.89 3.23 -7.68
C ASP A 158 8.32 2.46 -8.86
N ALA A 159 7.80 1.25 -8.60
CA ALA A 159 7.17 0.41 -9.61
C ALA A 159 5.88 1.04 -10.17
N LEU A 160 5.07 1.66 -9.30
CA LEU A 160 3.86 2.39 -9.68
C LEU A 160 4.19 3.59 -10.58
N LEU A 161 5.13 4.44 -10.15
CA LEU A 161 5.55 5.63 -10.88
C LEU A 161 6.09 5.27 -12.26
N SER A 162 6.96 4.26 -12.32
CA SER A 162 7.49 3.72 -13.57
C SER A 162 6.38 3.24 -14.51
N ALA A 163 5.35 2.58 -13.97
CA ALA A 163 4.20 2.13 -14.77
C ALA A 163 3.31 3.27 -15.26
N CYS A 164 3.35 4.42 -14.58
CA CYS A 164 2.71 5.67 -15.03
C CYS A 164 3.61 6.46 -16.01
N GLY A 165 4.80 5.96 -16.34
CA GLY A 165 5.73 6.63 -17.24
C GLY A 165 6.56 7.74 -16.59
N LEU A 166 6.60 7.77 -15.26
CA LEU A 166 7.41 8.70 -14.47
C LEU A 166 8.73 8.03 -14.08
N ASP A 167 9.82 8.82 -14.03
CA ASP A 167 11.12 8.35 -13.54
C ASP A 167 11.20 8.57 -12.02
N PRO A 168 11.23 7.52 -11.18
CA PRO A 168 11.34 7.67 -9.73
C PRO A 168 12.64 8.36 -9.27
N GLY A 169 13.67 8.38 -10.11
CA GLY A 169 14.94 9.06 -9.83
C GLY A 169 14.94 10.55 -10.18
N ALA A 170 13.89 11.05 -10.83
CA ALA A 170 13.82 12.44 -11.26
C ALA A 170 13.45 13.39 -10.10
N PRO A 171 14.18 14.51 -9.91
CA PRO A 171 13.95 15.45 -8.80
C PRO A 171 12.54 16.06 -8.75
N GLU A 172 11.84 16.10 -9.88
CA GLU A 172 10.46 16.59 -10.00
C GLU A 172 9.40 15.54 -9.66
N VAL A 173 9.80 14.27 -9.49
CA VAL A 173 8.94 13.12 -9.13
C VAL A 173 9.17 12.69 -7.67
N ALA A 174 10.39 12.87 -7.15
CA ALA A 174 10.79 12.56 -5.77
C ALA A 174 10.35 13.63 -4.75
#